data_AF-A0A9X2XB49-F1
#
_entry.id   AF-A0A9X2XB49-F1
#
_cell.length_a   1.000
_cell.length_b   1.000
_cell.length_c   1.000
_cell.angle_alpha   90.00
_cell.angle_beta   90.00
_cell.angle_gamma   90.00
#
_symmetry.space_group_name_H-M   'P 1'
#
loop_
_entity.id
_entity.type
_entity.pdbx_description
1 polymer ?
#
loop_
_entity_poly.entity_id
_entity_poly.type
_entity_poly.pdbx_seq_one_letter_code
_entity_poly.pdbx_strand_id
1 'polypeptide(L)' 'MRTGCLKVLAARVLAVRQEEGSLATDIQHRQTREIETLHIARIYDCTGIARNLEDGSHTIIRSLIERGLARLIPSSSAST' A
#
# COMPACT_ATOMS: atom_id res chain seq x y z
N MET A 1 27.37 -13.47 -7.69
CA MET A 1 26.04 -13.70 -7.09
C MET A 1 25.65 -12.46 -6.30
N ARG A 2 24.45 -11.90 -6.48
CA ARG A 2 23.94 -10.85 -5.59
C ARG A 2 23.22 -11.52 -4.43
N THR A 3 23.75 -11.38 -3.23
CA THR A 3 23.13 -11.90 -2.01
C THR A 3 22.07 -10.91 -1.55
N GLY A 4 20.82 -11.36 -1.43
CA GLY A 4 19.74 -10.56 -0.85
C GLY A 4 19.76 -10.65 0.67
N CYS A 5 19.22 -9.63 1.34
CA CYS A 5 18.96 -9.64 2.78
C CYS A 5 17.46 -9.46 3.00
N LEU A 6 16.89 -10.26 3.91
CA LEU A 6 15.49 -10.14 4.34
C LEU A 6 15.46 -9.83 5.83
N LYS A 7 14.77 -8.75 6.21
CA LYS A 7 14.49 -8.39 7.60
C LYS A 7 12.99 -8.49 7.84
N VAL A 8 12.57 -9.34 8.78
CA VAL A 8 11.17 -9.45 9.19
C VAL A 8 10.93 -8.46 10.32
N LEU A 9 9.94 -7.58 10.15
CA LEU A 9 9.56 -6.58 11.13
C LEU A 9 8.11 -6.81 11.56
N ALA A 10 7.90 -7.02 12.86
CA ALA A 10 6.57 -7.05 13.44
C ALA A 10 6.15 -5.60 13.76
N ALA A 11 5.55 -4.91 12.80
CA ALA A 11 5.18 -3.51 12.94
C ALA A 11 3.90 -3.15 12.17
N ARG A 12 3.32 -1.99 12.46
CA ARG A 12 2.20 -1.39 11.71
C ARG A 12 2.70 -0.20 10.91
N VAL A 13 2.34 -0.12 9.63
CA VAL A 13 2.57 1.07 8.80
C VAL A 13 1.62 2.19 9.25
N LEU A 14 2.16 3.37 9.54
CA LEU A 14 1.39 4.54 10.00
C LEU A 14 1.17 5.57 8.90
N ALA A 15 2.23 5.89 8.16
CA ALA A 15 2.22 6.89 7.10
C ALA A 15 3.25 6.56 6.03
N VAL A 16 2.95 6.92 4.79
CA VAL A 16 3.86 6.84 3.66
C VAL A 16 3.95 8.23 3.04
N ARG A 17 5.18 8.71 2.85
CA ARG A 17 5.49 10.03 2.26
C ARG A 17 6.42 9.84 1.08
N GLN A 18 6.21 10.62 0.03
CA GLN A 18 7.11 10.65 -1.11
C GLN A 18 8.25 11.65 -0.84
N GLU A 19 9.46 11.22 -1.14
CA GLU A 19 10.69 12.02 -1.09
C GLU A 19 11.36 12.01 -2.47
N GLU A 20 12.36 12.87 -2.70
CA GLU A 20 13.09 12.91 -3.97
C GLU A 20 13.75 11.55 -4.28
N GLY A 21 13.10 10.77 -5.15
CA GLY A 21 13.61 9.46 -5.60
C GLY A 21 13.36 8.29 -4.64
N SER A 22 12.69 8.51 -3.50
CA SER A 22 12.40 7.47 -2.49
C SER A 22 11.04 7.66 -1.81
N LEU A 23 10.72 6.72 -0.92
CA LEU A 23 9.59 6.77 -0.02
C LEU A 23 10.10 6.74 1.42
N ALA A 24 9.57 7.61 2.27
CA ALA A 24 9.72 7.49 3.71
C ALA A 24 8.44 6.87 4.29
N THR A 25 8.60 5.81 5.08
CA THR A 25 7.49 5.13 5.74
C THR A 25 7.72 5.09 7.24
N ASP A 26 6.74 5.57 8.01
CA ASP A 26 6.75 5.39 9.46
C ASP A 26 6.10 4.07 9.82
N ILE A 27 6.82 3.28 10.61
CA ILE A 27 6.32 2.05 11.20
C ILE A 27 6.29 2.17 12.72
N GLN A 28 5.28 1.58 13.35
CA GLN A 28 5.23 1.41 14.79
C GLN A 28 5.49 -0.05 15.14
N HIS A 29 6.50 -0.30 15.96
CA HIS A 29 6.85 -1.65 16.40
C HIS A 29 5.73 -2.27 17.25
N ARG A 30 5.49 -3.56 17.05
CA ARG A 30 4.48 -4.31 17.81
C ARG A 30 4.84 -4.27 19.30
N GLN A 31 3.83 -4.15 20.16
CA GLN A 31 3.96 -4.13 21.62
C GLN A 31 4.74 -2.93 22.21
N THR A 32 5.28 -2.05 21.38
CA THR A 32 5.88 -0.79 21.84
C THR A 32 5.17 0.40 21.19
N ARG A 33 5.46 1.61 21.67
CA ARG A 33 5.05 2.85 20.99
C ARG A 33 6.18 3.44 20.14
N GLU A 34 7.26 2.69 19.97
CA GLU A 34 8.43 3.13 19.20
C GLU A 34 8.06 3.27 17.73
N ILE A 35 8.44 4.41 17.15
CA ILE A 35 8.23 4.73 15.75
C ILE A 35 9.60 4.79 15.08
N GLU A 36 9.74 4.05 13.99
CA GLU A 36 10.93 4.02 13.14
C GLU A 36 10.53 4.51 11.74
N THR A 37 11.35 5.38 11.14
CA THR A 37 11.19 5.79 9.74
C THR A 37 12.11 4.98 8.86
N LEU A 38 11.53 4.30 7.86
CA LEU A 38 12.26 3.55 6.84
C LEU A 38 12.31 4.33 5.53
N HIS A 39 13.51 4.53 4.99
CA HIS A 39 13.70 5.06 3.63
C HIS A 39 13.86 3.90 2.65
N ILE A 40 12.91 3.78 1.72
CA ILE A 40 12.82 2.65 0.80
C ILE A 40 12.48 3.11 -0.61
N ALA A 41 12.93 2.36 -1.61
CA ALA A 41 12.66 2.70 -3.00
C ALA A 41 11.22 2.32 -3.43
N ARG A 42 10.64 1.25 -2.86
CA ARG A 42 9.36 0.68 -3.29
C ARG A 42 8.62 0.04 -2.13
N ILE A 43 7.29 0.13 -2.16
CA ILE A 43 6.37 -0.59 -1.25
C ILE A 43 5.53 -1.54 -2.09
N TYR A 44 5.42 -2.78 -1.63
CA TYR A 44 4.47 -3.76 -2.17
C TYR A 44 3.43 -4.04 -1.09
N ASP A 45 2.21 -3.54 -1.29
CA ASP A 45 1.11 -3.76 -0.36
C ASP A 45 0.50 -5.15 -0.58
N CYS A 46 0.71 -6.02 0.40
CA CYS A 46 0.16 -7.38 0.45
C CYS A 46 -0.91 -7.54 1.54
N THR A 47 -1.49 -6.44 2.06
CA THR A 47 -2.43 -6.47 3.19
C THR A 47 -3.83 -7.02 2.84
N GLY A 48 -4.12 -7.24 1.56
CA GLY A 48 -5.34 -7.90 1.08
C GLY A 48 -6.13 -7.04 0.09
N ILE A 49 -7.43 -7.37 -0.07
CA ILE A 49 -8.33 -6.68 -1.00
C ILE A 49 -8.69 -5.29 -0.44
N ALA A 50 -8.39 -4.24 -1.18
CA ALA A 50 -8.80 -2.87 -0.86
C ALA A 50 -10.34 -2.79 -0.77
N ARG A 51 -10.86 -2.44 0.41
CA ARG A 51 -12.32 -2.37 0.65
C ARG A 51 -12.96 -1.11 0.06
N ASN A 52 -12.20 -0.02 -0.08
CA ASN A 52 -12.64 1.22 -0.69
C ASN A 52 -11.73 1.54 -1.88
N LEU A 53 -12.13 1.07 -3.07
CA LEU A 53 -11.46 1.39 -4.33
C LEU A 53 -11.71 2.83 -4.79
N GLU A 54 -12.72 3.49 -4.21
CA GLU A 54 -13.10 4.86 -4.56
C GLU A 54 -12.14 5.91 -3.98
N ASP A 55 -11.47 5.62 -2.85
CA ASP A 55 -10.56 6.56 -2.17
C ASP A 55 -9.07 6.36 -2.54
N GLY A 56 -8.73 5.28 -3.25
CA GLY A 56 -7.35 4.77 -3.28
C GLY A 56 -6.68 4.75 -4.65
N SER A 57 -5.54 5.42 -4.73
CA SER A 57 -4.49 5.53 -5.77
C SER A 57 -3.96 4.23 -6.42
N HIS A 58 -4.80 3.23 -6.69
CA HIS A 58 -4.35 1.97 -7.29
C HIS A 58 -4.14 2.11 -8.80
N THR A 59 -2.99 2.66 -9.20
CA THR A 59 -2.58 2.86 -10.60
C THR A 59 -2.74 1.60 -11.45
N ILE A 60 -2.52 0.42 -10.88
CA ILE A 60 -2.72 -0.86 -11.57
C ILE A 60 -4.20 -1.12 -11.85
N ILE A 61 -5.09 -0.95 -10.87
CA ILE A 61 -6.52 -1.19 -11.05
C ILE A 61 -7.08 -0.18 -12.06
N ARG A 62 -6.69 1.09 -11.94
CA ARG A 62 -7.02 2.13 -12.91
C ARG A 62 -6.52 1.78 -14.31
N SER A 63 -5.26 1.33 -14.46
CA SER A 63 -4.70 0.91 -15.74
C SER A 63 -5.47 -0.28 -16.35
N LEU A 64 -5.90 -1.25 -15.53
CA LEU A 64 -6.69 -2.38 -16.01
C LEU A 64 -8.08 -1.95 -16.48
N ILE A 65 -8.73 -0.99 -15.79
CA ILE A 65 -10.00 -0.41 -16.22
C ILE A 65 -9.83 0.39 -17.52
N GLU A 66 -8.82 1.27 -17.59
CA GLU A 66 -8.53 2.08 -18.79
C GLU A 66 -8.22 1.21 -20.02
N ARG A 67 -7.60 0.04 -19.82
CA ARG A 67 -7.33 -0.94 -20.88
C ARG A 67 -8.52 -1.85 -21.21
N GLY A 68 -9.66 -1.68 -20.55
CA GLY A 68 -10.85 -2.51 -20.73
C GLY A 68 -10.71 -3.95 -20.22
N LEU A 69 -9.69 -4.24 -19.42
CA LEU A 69 -9.40 -5.57 -18.86
C LEU A 69 -10.09 -5.81 -17.51
N ALA A 70 -10.63 -4.76 -16.89
CA ALA A 70 -11.40 -4.82 -15.65
C ALA A 70 -12.60 -3.86 -15.71
N ARG A 71 -13.64 -4.15 -14.93
CA ARG A 71 -14.81 -3.28 -14.74
C ARG A 71 -15.22 -3.31 -13.28
N LEU A 72 -15.55 -2.15 -12.70
CA LEU A 72 -16.16 -2.07 -11.39
C LEU A 72 -17.58 -2.66 -11.43
N ILE A 73 -17.89 -3.52 -10.46
CA ILE A 73 -19.26 -4.03 -10.29
C ILE A 73 -19.98 -3.04 -9.37
N PRO A 74 -21.14 -2.49 -9.76
CA PRO A 74 -21.90 -1.60 -8.89
C PRO A 74 -22.26 -2.32 -7.60
N SER A 75 -22.01 -1.70 -6.44
CA SER A 75 -22.60 -2.16 -5.19
C SER A 75 -24.06 -1.74 -5.18
N SER A 76 -24.98 -2.71 -5.20
CA SER A 76 -26.41 -2.46 -5.05
C SER A 76 -26.72 -2.02 -3.62
N SER A 77 -26.46 -0.75 -3.30
CA SER A 77 -26.97 -0.08 -2.11
C SER A 77 -27.16 1.41 -2.41
N ALA A 78 -27.96 1.70 -3.43
CA ALA A 78 -28.76 2.92 -3.46
C ALA A 78 -30.22 2.46 -3.30
N SER A 79 -30.61 2.24 -2.05
CA SER A 79 -32.02 2.24 -1.67
C SER A 79 -32.32 3.61 -1.08
N THR A 80 -33.37 4.19 -1.64
CA THR A 80 -34.08 5.43 -1.36
C THR A 80 -34.11 5.85 0.10
#